data_AF-A0A0S8ATI9-F1
#
_entry.id   AF-A0A0S8ATI9-F1
#
_cell.length_a   1.000
_cell.length_b   1.000
_cell.length_c   1.000
_cell.angle_alpha   90.00
_cell.angle_beta   90.00
_cell.angle_gamma   90.00
#
_symmetry.space_group_name_H-M   'P 1'
#
loop_
_entity.id
_entity.type
_entity.pdbx_description
1 polymer ?
#
loop_
_entity_poly.entity_id
_entity_poly.type
_entity_poly.pdbx_seq_one_letter_code
_entity_poly.pdbx_strand_id
1 'polypeptide(L)'
;FDSASASYNRALAADSTFALAHLMKSMNNQYTYDTDDYLAAVKAEHYSANLPERDRSLIAAFLDQQAGRMESAERRWIAHLQRYPDEVKAILQLGMVYNRSNPRWGRPIEQSRPYFERVLALEPENVPALHQLARLDATAGFGESLAMRATILERVAPGTEWMVDVQTMSAFVRGNSAEIPRFMENFPRETLLVQLYAVFNAMRFSEDPRDAERLLARRRGRPANATGLPEDVVIDEDLPLVLEVFSKLFRGRHDEVRAFLADATRRRTPTWDVWDAELVATGLVPVDSALLAQVLERVEAVDPVERLRTKFEPLHDIFTPAVAALERDVAVAKLLGMQGRFDEAWAIQRRLAALPQFTAWESLRDDAAGGLAAELHYLAGDHQRALDVLRGLQYQVPTTAGALAITTGAHARFRRAELELEVGDPEVALRLYEGIVFPFEPTTKLFLVDAYEPLGRIHEAAGRVSEAMYYYDRFVRYWADADAPLVPRREAVENRLDALRARAGQGSGDRPGRQALAVDEATR
;
A
#
# COMPACT_ATOMS: atom_id res chain seq x y z
N PHE A 1 -14.15 -17.06 -6.30
CA PHE A 1 -13.35 -17.50 -5.13
C PHE A 1 -14.20 -18.24 -4.12
N ASP A 2 -15.41 -17.77 -3.78
CA ASP A 2 -16.30 -18.44 -2.81
C ASP A 2 -16.60 -19.91 -3.13
N SER A 3 -16.87 -20.23 -4.40
CA SER A 3 -17.06 -21.62 -4.86
C SER A 3 -15.80 -22.49 -4.70
N ALA A 4 -14.61 -21.89 -4.87
CA ALA A 4 -13.34 -22.57 -4.67
C ALA A 4 -13.09 -22.81 -3.17
N SER A 5 -13.27 -21.78 -2.33
CA SER A 5 -13.19 -21.86 -0.87
C SER A 5 -14.12 -22.96 -0.31
N ALA A 6 -15.39 -22.99 -0.75
CA ALA A 6 -16.34 -24.03 -0.37
C ALA A 6 -15.87 -25.44 -0.80
N SER A 7 -15.20 -25.57 -1.94
CA SER A 7 -14.66 -26.83 -2.41
C SER A 7 -13.44 -27.29 -1.60
N TYR A 8 -12.53 -26.37 -1.25
CA TYR A 8 -11.40 -26.69 -0.37
C TYR A 8 -11.87 -27.07 1.03
N ASN A 9 -12.84 -26.34 1.59
CA ASN A 9 -13.42 -26.67 2.89
C ASN A 9 -14.10 -28.04 2.89
N ARG A 10 -14.81 -28.43 1.82
CA ARG A 10 -15.35 -29.79 1.69
C ARG A 10 -14.26 -30.86 1.63
N ALA A 11 -13.17 -30.60 0.89
CA ALA A 11 -12.03 -31.52 0.83
C ALA A 11 -11.39 -31.70 2.20
N LEU A 12 -11.22 -30.60 2.95
CA LEU A 12 -10.65 -30.60 4.30
C LEU A 12 -11.58 -31.23 5.35
N ALA A 13 -12.90 -31.14 5.15
CA ALA A 13 -13.86 -31.86 6.00
C ALA A 13 -13.82 -33.37 5.78
N ALA A 14 -13.54 -33.82 4.55
CA ALA A 14 -13.37 -35.23 4.22
C ALA A 14 -12.00 -35.77 4.66
N ASP A 15 -10.94 -34.96 4.52
CA ASP A 15 -9.59 -35.27 4.95
C ASP A 15 -8.87 -34.01 5.44
N SER A 16 -8.82 -33.85 6.77
CA SER A 16 -8.16 -32.70 7.41
C SER A 16 -6.64 -32.66 7.19
N THR A 17 -6.04 -33.75 6.70
CA THR A 17 -4.60 -33.87 6.39
C THR A 17 -4.29 -33.61 4.91
N PHE A 18 -5.28 -33.22 4.10
CA PHE A 18 -5.08 -32.99 2.67
C PHE A 18 -4.27 -31.71 2.41
N ALA A 19 -2.94 -31.86 2.37
CA ALA A 19 -1.96 -30.76 2.23
C ALA A 19 -2.24 -29.81 1.05
N LEU A 20 -2.58 -30.33 -0.14
CA LEU A 20 -2.88 -29.50 -1.31
C LEU A 20 -4.17 -28.68 -1.14
N ALA A 21 -5.17 -29.19 -0.42
CA ALA A 21 -6.37 -28.42 -0.13
C ALA A 21 -6.08 -27.25 0.82
N HIS A 22 -5.22 -27.46 1.83
CA HIS A 22 -4.73 -26.38 2.70
C HIS A 22 -3.95 -25.30 1.92
N LEU A 23 -3.03 -25.72 1.04
CA LEU A 23 -2.29 -24.80 0.18
C LEU A 23 -3.24 -23.97 -0.70
N MET A 24 -4.17 -24.62 -1.39
CA MET A 24 -5.10 -23.93 -2.28
C MET A 24 -6.06 -23.01 -1.52
N LYS A 25 -6.50 -23.39 -0.30
CA LYS A 25 -7.23 -22.50 0.60
C LYS A 25 -6.38 -21.27 0.94
N SER A 26 -5.13 -21.45 1.35
CA SER A 26 -4.24 -20.33 1.68
C SER A 26 -4.01 -19.38 0.50
N MET A 27 -3.76 -19.92 -0.71
CA MET A 27 -3.65 -19.12 -1.93
C MET A 27 -4.94 -18.36 -2.27
N ASN A 28 -6.10 -19.01 -2.13
CA ASN A 28 -7.41 -18.37 -2.31
C ASN A 28 -7.63 -17.24 -1.29
N ASN A 29 -7.20 -17.43 -0.05
CA ASN A 29 -7.43 -16.48 1.03
C ASN A 29 -6.62 -15.18 0.86
N GLN A 30 -5.47 -15.21 0.16
CA GLN A 30 -4.75 -13.98 -0.26
C GLN A 30 -5.59 -13.05 -1.14
N TYR A 31 -6.66 -13.56 -1.72
CA TYR A 31 -7.53 -12.89 -2.67
C TYR A 31 -8.91 -12.54 -2.10
N THR A 32 -9.32 -13.18 -1.01
CA THR A 32 -10.61 -12.94 -0.35
C THR A 32 -10.48 -12.22 0.99
N TYR A 33 -9.24 -11.87 1.40
CA TYR A 33 -8.92 -11.26 2.70
C TYR A 33 -9.41 -12.09 3.89
N ASP A 34 -9.52 -13.40 3.69
CA ASP A 34 -9.80 -14.35 4.76
C ASP A 34 -8.52 -14.53 5.60
N THR A 35 -8.68 -14.55 6.91
CA THR A 35 -7.63 -14.33 7.92
C THR A 35 -6.82 -15.59 8.20
N ASP A 36 -7.32 -16.73 7.73
CA ASP A 36 -6.82 -18.08 7.97
C ASP A 36 -5.63 -18.48 7.03
N ASP A 37 -5.10 -17.55 6.22
CA ASP A 37 -4.19 -17.88 5.11
C ASP A 37 -2.84 -18.45 5.59
N TYR A 38 -2.15 -17.80 6.52
CA TYR A 38 -0.86 -18.29 7.03
C TYR A 38 -0.99 -19.65 7.72
N LEU A 39 -2.01 -19.83 8.56
CA LEU A 39 -2.25 -21.10 9.26
C LEU A 39 -2.54 -22.24 8.28
N ALA A 40 -3.27 -21.97 7.19
CA ALA A 40 -3.46 -22.94 6.13
C ALA A 40 -2.13 -23.28 5.41
N ALA A 41 -1.23 -22.33 5.17
CA ALA A 41 0.09 -22.61 4.61
C ALA A 41 0.95 -23.48 5.55
N VAL A 42 0.93 -23.21 6.86
CA VAL A 42 1.62 -24.03 7.87
C VAL A 42 1.08 -25.45 7.90
N LYS A 43 -0.24 -25.63 7.85
CA LYS A 43 -0.88 -26.97 7.78
C LYS A 43 -0.50 -27.70 6.49
N ALA A 44 -0.46 -26.99 5.36
CA ALA A 44 -0.04 -27.57 4.09
C ALA A 44 1.37 -28.14 4.19
N GLU A 45 2.31 -27.42 4.81
CA GLU A 45 3.68 -27.89 5.00
C GLU A 45 3.76 -29.04 6.00
N HIS A 46 3.04 -28.97 7.12
CA HIS A 46 3.01 -30.05 8.09
C HIS A 46 2.59 -31.41 7.49
N TYR A 47 1.63 -31.40 6.57
CA TYR A 47 1.14 -32.60 5.89
C TYR A 47 1.85 -32.91 4.55
N SER A 48 2.90 -32.17 4.17
CA SER A 48 3.52 -32.28 2.84
C SER A 48 4.49 -33.46 2.69
N ALA A 49 4.89 -34.12 3.78
CA ALA A 49 5.99 -35.09 3.80
C ALA A 49 5.90 -36.20 2.73
N ASN A 50 4.68 -36.72 2.49
CA ASN A 50 4.43 -37.81 1.54
C ASN A 50 4.09 -37.33 0.11
N LEU A 51 4.08 -36.01 -0.14
CA LEU A 51 3.82 -35.48 -1.48
C LEU A 51 5.04 -35.63 -2.40
N PRO A 52 4.83 -35.64 -3.73
CA PRO A 52 5.90 -35.49 -4.70
C PRO A 52 6.72 -34.22 -4.47
N GLU A 53 8.00 -34.24 -4.87
CA GLU A 53 8.92 -33.10 -4.73
C GLU A 53 8.40 -31.80 -5.36
N ARG A 54 7.66 -31.92 -6.48
CA ARG A 54 7.00 -30.78 -7.13
C ARG A 54 6.11 -30.03 -6.14
N ASP A 55 5.22 -30.73 -5.45
CA ASP A 55 4.24 -30.12 -4.57
C ASP A 55 4.89 -29.61 -3.28
N ARG A 56 5.83 -30.38 -2.71
CA ARG A 56 6.59 -29.94 -1.52
C ARG A 56 7.35 -28.65 -1.76
N SER A 57 8.05 -28.54 -2.89
CA SER A 57 8.81 -27.33 -3.21
C SER A 57 7.91 -26.11 -3.42
N LEU A 58 6.71 -26.30 -3.99
CA LEU A 58 5.72 -25.24 -4.14
C LEU A 58 5.15 -24.79 -2.78
N ILE A 59 4.81 -25.73 -1.89
CA ILE A 59 4.35 -25.43 -0.53
C ILE A 59 5.41 -24.66 0.25
N ALA A 60 6.67 -25.11 0.21
CA ALA A 60 7.77 -24.46 0.92
C ALA A 60 8.03 -23.03 0.43
N ALA A 61 7.99 -22.79 -0.89
CA ALA A 61 8.14 -21.46 -1.47
C ALA A 61 7.00 -20.52 -1.04
N PHE A 62 5.77 -21.03 -1.04
CA PHE A 62 4.60 -20.25 -0.65
C PHE A 62 4.56 -19.97 0.86
N LEU A 63 5.00 -20.91 1.70
CA LEU A 63 5.12 -20.69 3.14
C LEU A 63 6.14 -19.58 3.46
N ASP A 64 7.28 -19.55 2.76
CA ASP A 64 8.25 -18.46 2.90
C ASP A 64 7.63 -17.10 2.54
N GLN A 65 6.85 -17.04 1.45
CA GLN A 65 6.14 -15.83 1.06
C GLN A 65 5.14 -15.38 2.13
N GLN A 66 4.34 -16.32 2.66
CA GLN A 66 3.35 -16.03 3.71
C GLN A 66 3.97 -15.68 5.06
N ALA A 67 5.22 -16.07 5.29
CA ALA A 67 5.97 -15.70 6.48
C ALA A 67 6.79 -14.41 6.32
N GLY A 68 6.64 -13.69 5.20
CA GLY A 68 7.39 -12.46 4.95
C GLY A 68 8.83 -12.67 4.48
N ARG A 69 9.31 -13.93 4.35
CA ARG A 69 10.66 -14.29 3.88
C ARG A 69 10.83 -14.09 2.38
N MET A 70 10.62 -12.88 1.89
CA MET A 70 10.46 -12.60 0.46
C MET A 70 11.69 -12.97 -0.38
N GLU A 71 12.91 -12.76 0.13
CA GLU A 71 14.13 -13.20 -0.56
C GLU A 71 14.25 -14.72 -0.65
N SER A 72 13.86 -15.43 0.41
CA SER A 72 13.87 -16.89 0.42
C SER A 72 12.79 -17.44 -0.50
N ALA A 73 11.59 -16.84 -0.48
CA ALA A 73 10.49 -17.15 -1.37
C ALA A 73 10.91 -16.97 -2.83
N GLU A 74 11.52 -15.83 -3.19
CA GLU A 74 12.06 -15.55 -4.53
C GLU A 74 13.01 -16.67 -4.99
N ARG A 75 14.03 -16.99 -4.17
CA ARG A 75 14.98 -18.07 -4.50
C ARG A 75 14.30 -19.43 -4.69
N ARG A 76 13.33 -19.78 -3.84
CA ARG A 76 12.60 -21.05 -3.94
C ARG A 76 11.69 -21.09 -5.16
N TRP A 77 11.01 -20.00 -5.49
CA TRP A 77 10.19 -19.91 -6.69
C TRP A 77 11.02 -20.05 -7.97
N ILE A 78 12.17 -19.37 -8.04
CA ILE A 78 13.10 -19.50 -9.16
C ILE A 78 13.58 -20.96 -9.29
N ALA A 79 14.02 -21.58 -8.19
CA ALA A 79 14.48 -22.97 -8.19
C ALA A 79 13.37 -23.95 -8.60
N HIS A 80 12.12 -23.70 -8.19
CA HIS A 80 10.97 -24.49 -8.60
C HIS A 80 10.72 -24.36 -10.11
N LEU A 81 10.70 -23.14 -10.65
CA LEU A 81 10.46 -22.88 -12.07
C LEU A 81 11.60 -23.37 -12.98
N GLN A 82 12.82 -23.50 -12.48
CA GLN A 82 13.89 -24.16 -13.23
C GLN A 82 13.60 -25.66 -13.49
N ARG A 83 12.89 -26.32 -12.58
CA ARG A 83 12.51 -27.74 -12.70
C ARG A 83 11.15 -27.94 -13.37
N TYR A 84 10.21 -27.03 -13.11
CA TYR A 84 8.84 -27.07 -13.58
C TYR A 84 8.51 -25.75 -14.29
N PRO A 85 9.05 -25.52 -15.49
CA PRO A 85 8.99 -24.22 -16.14
C PRO A 85 7.57 -23.73 -16.38
N ASP A 86 6.62 -24.61 -16.66
CA ASP A 86 5.25 -24.24 -17.04
C ASP A 86 4.24 -24.37 -15.87
N GLU A 87 4.72 -24.41 -14.63
CA GLU A 87 3.85 -24.38 -13.44
C GLU A 87 3.23 -22.99 -13.27
N VAL A 88 2.03 -22.79 -13.81
CA VAL A 88 1.30 -21.51 -13.81
C VAL A 88 1.23 -20.89 -12.41
N LYS A 89 0.99 -21.69 -11.37
CA LYS A 89 0.89 -21.17 -9.99
C LYS A 89 2.21 -20.58 -9.51
N ALA A 90 3.33 -21.25 -9.79
CA ALA A 90 4.65 -20.78 -9.40
C ALA A 90 5.06 -19.52 -10.20
N ILE A 91 4.70 -19.45 -11.49
CA ILE A 91 4.92 -18.25 -12.32
C ILE A 91 4.14 -17.07 -11.73
N LEU A 92 2.84 -17.27 -11.44
CA LEU A 92 1.98 -16.25 -10.83
C LEU A 92 2.55 -15.77 -9.50
N GLN A 93 2.91 -16.68 -8.59
CA GLN A 93 3.40 -16.33 -7.26
C GLN A 93 4.76 -15.60 -7.30
N LEU A 94 5.67 -15.95 -8.22
CA LEU A 94 6.91 -15.18 -8.39
C LEU A 94 6.62 -13.75 -8.88
N GLY A 95 5.68 -13.60 -9.82
CA GLY A 95 5.18 -12.27 -10.21
C GLY A 95 4.63 -11.48 -9.02
N MET A 96 3.87 -12.13 -8.13
CA MET A 96 3.33 -11.52 -6.90
C MET A 96 4.43 -11.10 -5.92
N VAL A 97 5.49 -11.90 -5.75
CA VAL A 97 6.65 -11.56 -4.91
C VAL A 97 7.30 -10.27 -5.42
N TYR A 98 7.59 -10.18 -6.72
CA TYR A 98 8.15 -8.96 -7.29
C TYR A 98 7.18 -7.77 -7.20
N ASN A 99 5.91 -7.97 -7.51
CA ASN A 99 4.93 -6.89 -7.47
C ASN A 99 4.79 -6.26 -6.07
N ARG A 100 4.83 -7.09 -5.03
CA ARG A 100 4.56 -6.67 -3.65
C ARG A 100 5.82 -6.23 -2.90
N SER A 101 6.95 -6.88 -3.14
CA SER A 101 8.18 -6.64 -2.34
C SER A 101 9.14 -5.66 -3.00
N ASN A 102 9.21 -5.60 -4.33
CA ASN A 102 10.13 -4.70 -5.02
C ASN A 102 9.93 -3.22 -4.63
N PRO A 103 8.70 -2.69 -4.56
CA PRO A 103 8.48 -1.31 -4.13
C PRO A 103 9.01 -1.01 -2.71
N ARG A 104 9.04 -2.01 -1.82
CA ARG A 104 9.59 -1.83 -0.47
C ARG A 104 11.10 -1.73 -0.46
N TRP A 105 11.75 -2.43 -1.38
CA TRP A 105 13.21 -2.46 -1.50
C TRP A 105 13.77 -1.42 -2.47
N GLY A 106 12.93 -0.57 -3.06
CA GLY A 106 13.35 0.33 -4.13
C GLY A 106 13.86 -0.45 -5.36
N ARG A 107 13.22 -1.56 -5.69
CA ARG A 107 13.42 -2.31 -6.94
C ARG A 107 12.25 -2.01 -7.90
N PRO A 108 12.44 -2.09 -9.22
CA PRO A 108 11.36 -1.85 -10.18
C PRO A 108 10.23 -2.86 -10.03
N ILE A 109 8.99 -2.38 -9.97
CA ILE A 109 7.79 -3.24 -9.90
C ILE A 109 7.54 -3.95 -11.24
N GLU A 110 8.03 -3.37 -12.33
CA GLU A 110 7.93 -3.84 -13.71
C GLU A 110 8.56 -5.22 -13.91
N GLN A 111 9.49 -5.62 -13.04
CA GLN A 111 10.06 -6.98 -13.05
C GLN A 111 8.98 -8.07 -12.85
N SER A 112 7.82 -7.73 -12.30
CA SER A 112 6.68 -8.65 -12.19
C SER A 112 5.93 -8.91 -13.51
N ARG A 113 5.99 -7.96 -14.46
CA ARG A 113 5.20 -8.00 -15.72
C ARG A 113 5.43 -9.28 -16.55
N PRO A 114 6.68 -9.70 -16.84
CA PRO A 114 6.91 -10.87 -17.70
C PRO A 114 6.31 -12.16 -17.14
N TYR A 115 6.21 -12.27 -15.81
CA TYR A 115 5.61 -13.43 -15.16
C TYR A 115 4.09 -13.46 -15.35
N PHE A 116 3.41 -12.32 -15.16
CA PHE A 116 1.97 -12.25 -15.40
C PHE A 116 1.62 -12.42 -16.88
N GLU A 117 2.42 -11.87 -17.80
CA GLU A 117 2.25 -12.09 -19.24
C GLU A 117 2.42 -13.57 -19.61
N ARG A 118 3.41 -14.25 -19.01
CA ARG A 118 3.60 -15.68 -19.19
C ARG A 118 2.44 -16.49 -18.62
N VAL A 119 1.86 -16.10 -17.49
CA VAL A 119 0.62 -16.71 -16.98
C VAL A 119 -0.51 -16.58 -18.00
N LEU A 120 -0.72 -15.40 -18.59
CA LEU A 120 -1.78 -15.21 -19.59
C LEU A 120 -1.50 -15.92 -20.92
N ALA A 121 -0.24 -16.16 -21.27
CA ALA A 121 0.10 -16.98 -22.42
C ALA A 121 -0.33 -18.45 -22.25
N LEU A 122 -0.29 -18.96 -21.01
CA LEU A 122 -0.69 -20.33 -20.65
C LEU A 122 -2.20 -20.42 -20.32
N GLU A 123 -2.72 -19.43 -19.62
CA GLU A 123 -4.10 -19.32 -19.14
C GLU A 123 -4.64 -17.90 -19.41
N PRO A 124 -5.20 -17.62 -20.61
CA PRO A 124 -5.63 -16.27 -21.01
C PRO A 124 -6.72 -15.64 -20.12
N GLU A 125 -7.46 -16.47 -19.39
CA GLU A 125 -8.55 -16.05 -18.51
C GLU A 125 -8.14 -16.07 -17.02
N ASN A 126 -6.84 -16.16 -16.73
CA ASN A 126 -6.33 -16.13 -15.36
C ASN A 126 -6.58 -14.74 -14.72
N VAL A 127 -7.66 -14.67 -13.95
CA VAL A 127 -8.17 -13.42 -13.34
C VAL A 127 -7.09 -12.72 -12.48
N PRO A 128 -6.30 -13.40 -11.63
CA PRO A 128 -5.25 -12.74 -10.86
C PRO A 128 -4.20 -12.05 -11.75
N ALA A 129 -3.71 -12.72 -12.80
CA ALA A 129 -2.72 -12.14 -13.70
C ALA A 129 -3.29 -10.96 -14.52
N LEU A 130 -4.53 -11.07 -14.99
CA LEU A 130 -5.24 -9.95 -15.66
C LEU A 130 -5.33 -8.72 -14.75
N HIS A 131 -5.71 -8.94 -13.48
CA HIS A 131 -5.83 -7.89 -12.48
C HIS A 131 -4.49 -7.20 -12.18
N GLN A 132 -3.42 -7.98 -11.97
CA GLN A 132 -2.10 -7.40 -11.70
C GLN A 132 -1.52 -6.64 -12.91
N LEU A 133 -1.69 -7.16 -14.13
CA LEU A 133 -1.25 -6.43 -15.32
C LEU A 133 -2.05 -5.15 -15.55
N ALA A 134 -3.36 -5.15 -15.29
CA ALA A 134 -4.15 -3.94 -15.35
C ALA A 134 -3.63 -2.86 -14.39
N ARG A 135 -3.20 -3.24 -13.18
CA ARG A 135 -2.58 -2.31 -12.22
C ARG A 135 -1.25 -1.74 -12.72
N LEU A 136 -0.42 -2.57 -13.35
CA LEU A 136 0.84 -2.14 -13.96
C LEU A 136 0.58 -1.21 -15.16
N ASP A 137 -0.40 -1.54 -16.00
CA ASP A 137 -0.81 -0.73 -17.15
C ASP A 137 -1.37 0.62 -16.71
N ALA A 138 -2.22 0.66 -15.68
CA ALA A 138 -2.74 1.89 -15.11
C ALA A 138 -1.62 2.81 -14.60
N THR A 139 -0.58 2.22 -14.00
CA THR A 139 0.53 2.99 -13.46
C THR A 139 1.48 3.51 -14.54
N ALA A 140 1.74 2.69 -15.55
CA ALA A 140 2.53 3.09 -16.72
C ALA A 140 1.76 4.04 -17.67
N GLY A 141 0.46 4.23 -17.46
CA GLY A 141 -0.39 5.04 -18.34
C GLY A 141 -0.78 4.33 -19.64
N PHE A 142 -0.69 3.01 -19.71
CA PHE A 142 -1.08 2.18 -20.85
C PHE A 142 -2.61 2.02 -20.92
N GLY A 143 -3.31 3.11 -21.25
CA GLY A 143 -4.77 3.19 -21.21
C GLY A 143 -5.50 2.16 -22.10
N GLU A 144 -4.96 1.83 -23.27
CA GLU A 144 -5.57 0.84 -24.18
C GLU A 144 -5.39 -0.59 -23.67
N SER A 145 -4.18 -0.95 -23.23
CA SER A 145 -3.94 -2.25 -22.58
C SER A 145 -4.80 -2.43 -21.32
N LEU A 146 -4.95 -1.38 -20.52
CA LEU A 146 -5.84 -1.34 -19.37
C LEU A 146 -7.31 -1.56 -19.76
N ALA A 147 -7.80 -0.86 -20.80
CA ALA A 147 -9.17 -1.01 -21.28
C ALA A 147 -9.45 -2.44 -21.79
N MET A 148 -8.52 -3.01 -22.56
CA MET A 148 -8.60 -4.40 -23.02
C MET A 148 -8.74 -5.38 -21.83
N ARG A 149 -7.93 -5.20 -20.79
CA ARG A 149 -8.00 -6.04 -19.58
C ARG A 149 -9.30 -5.87 -18.82
N ALA A 150 -9.82 -4.64 -18.74
CA ALA A 150 -11.12 -4.37 -18.15
C ALA A 150 -12.23 -5.14 -18.87
N THR A 151 -12.24 -5.15 -20.21
CA THR A 151 -13.20 -5.91 -21.02
C THR A 151 -13.09 -7.42 -20.81
N ILE A 152 -11.87 -7.97 -20.71
CA ILE A 152 -11.70 -9.40 -20.45
C ILE A 152 -12.21 -9.75 -19.05
N LEU A 153 -11.86 -8.97 -18.03
CA LEU A 153 -12.30 -9.18 -16.64
C LEU A 153 -13.81 -9.11 -16.48
N GLU A 154 -14.48 -8.19 -17.18
CA GLU A 154 -15.95 -8.12 -17.20
C GLU A 154 -16.58 -9.42 -17.73
N ARG A 155 -15.95 -10.08 -18.70
CA ARG A 155 -16.41 -11.36 -19.23
C ARG A 155 -16.13 -12.53 -18.29
N VAL A 156 -14.92 -12.63 -17.75
CA VAL A 156 -14.45 -13.85 -17.03
C VAL A 156 -14.74 -13.81 -15.53
N ALA A 157 -14.94 -12.62 -14.96
CA ALA A 157 -15.19 -12.42 -13.53
C ALA A 157 -16.23 -11.31 -13.27
N PRO A 158 -17.43 -11.38 -13.87
CA PRO A 158 -18.45 -10.34 -13.74
C PRO A 158 -18.87 -10.15 -12.28
N GLY A 159 -19.02 -8.89 -11.87
CA GLY A 159 -19.48 -8.53 -10.53
C GLY A 159 -18.45 -8.77 -9.41
N THR A 160 -17.24 -9.20 -9.73
CA THR A 160 -16.18 -9.37 -8.73
C THR A 160 -15.53 -8.03 -8.37
N GLU A 161 -14.97 -7.95 -7.17
CA GLU A 161 -14.24 -6.75 -6.71
C GLU A 161 -13.07 -6.37 -7.63
N TRP A 162 -12.44 -7.34 -8.31
CA TRP A 162 -11.31 -7.08 -9.21
C TRP A 162 -11.73 -6.47 -10.53
N MET A 163 -12.89 -6.90 -11.05
CA MET A 163 -13.49 -6.24 -12.20
C MET A 163 -13.78 -4.78 -11.86
N VAL A 164 -14.36 -4.50 -10.69
CA VAL A 164 -14.65 -3.12 -10.28
C VAL A 164 -13.37 -2.30 -10.10
N ASP A 165 -12.36 -2.85 -9.43
CA ASP A 165 -11.05 -2.21 -9.26
C ASP A 165 -10.46 -1.79 -10.63
N VAL A 166 -10.46 -2.71 -11.60
CA VAL A 166 -9.91 -2.44 -12.94
C VAL A 166 -10.78 -1.48 -13.76
N GLN A 167 -12.10 -1.58 -13.69
CA GLN A 167 -12.99 -0.62 -14.32
C GLN A 167 -12.78 0.79 -13.75
N THR A 168 -12.56 0.89 -12.44
CA THR A 168 -12.27 2.17 -11.78
C THR A 168 -10.97 2.76 -12.30
N MET A 169 -9.89 1.97 -12.34
CA MET A 169 -8.61 2.41 -12.90
C MET A 169 -8.76 2.85 -14.36
N SER A 170 -9.46 2.06 -15.18
CA SER A 170 -9.70 2.37 -16.59
C SER A 170 -10.44 3.71 -16.76
N ALA A 171 -11.50 3.93 -15.99
CA ALA A 171 -12.28 5.17 -16.06
C ALA A 171 -11.43 6.41 -15.72
N PHE A 172 -10.61 6.34 -14.66
CA PHE A 172 -9.79 7.46 -14.23
C PHE A 172 -8.54 7.68 -15.11
N VAL A 173 -7.81 6.62 -15.47
CA VAL A 173 -6.59 6.74 -16.29
C VAL A 173 -6.88 7.27 -17.69
N ARG A 174 -8.00 6.86 -18.30
CA ARG A 174 -8.38 7.34 -19.64
C ARG A 174 -8.93 8.77 -19.63
N GLY A 175 -9.30 9.29 -18.45
CA GLY A 175 -9.83 10.64 -18.28
C GLY A 175 -11.11 10.88 -19.10
N ASN A 176 -11.85 9.82 -19.45
CA ASN A 176 -13.06 9.96 -20.25
C ASN A 176 -14.17 10.53 -19.35
N SER A 177 -14.48 11.81 -19.55
CA SER A 177 -15.47 12.56 -18.79
C SER A 177 -16.88 11.95 -18.81
N ALA A 178 -17.17 11.02 -19.72
CA ALA A 178 -18.40 10.24 -19.74
C ALA A 178 -18.31 8.92 -18.95
N GLU A 179 -17.13 8.30 -18.84
CA GLU A 179 -16.94 7.03 -18.12
C GLU A 179 -16.94 7.23 -16.61
N ILE A 180 -16.36 8.31 -16.10
CA ILE A 180 -16.33 8.60 -14.66
C ILE A 180 -17.75 8.78 -14.09
N PRO A 181 -18.63 9.64 -14.64
CA PRO A 181 -20.01 9.75 -14.14
C PRO A 181 -20.78 8.44 -14.22
N ARG A 182 -20.64 7.69 -15.32
CA ARG A 182 -21.30 6.38 -15.49
C ARG A 182 -20.82 5.36 -14.46
N PHE A 183 -19.50 5.27 -14.23
CA PHE A 183 -18.94 4.43 -13.20
C PHE A 183 -19.48 4.84 -11.82
N MET A 184 -19.45 6.14 -11.52
CA MET A 184 -19.93 6.69 -10.26
C MET A 184 -21.41 6.37 -10.00
N GLU A 185 -22.26 6.42 -11.04
CA GLU A 185 -23.69 6.07 -10.97
C GLU A 185 -23.92 4.58 -10.68
N ASN A 186 -23.16 3.72 -11.35
CA ASN A 186 -23.27 2.26 -11.25
C ASN A 186 -22.33 1.64 -10.21
N PHE A 187 -21.63 2.46 -9.43
CA PHE A 187 -20.59 2.02 -8.53
C PHE A 187 -21.17 1.01 -7.53
N PRO A 188 -20.72 -0.26 -7.56
CA PRO A 188 -21.23 -1.27 -6.65
C PRO A 188 -20.83 -0.90 -5.24
N ARG A 189 -21.84 -0.87 -4.37
CA ARG A 189 -21.71 -0.31 -3.01
C ARG A 189 -21.65 -1.40 -1.96
N GLU A 190 -21.77 -2.66 -2.37
CA GLU A 190 -21.97 -3.78 -1.44
C GLU A 190 -20.72 -4.10 -0.63
N THR A 191 -19.51 -4.04 -1.21
CA THR A 191 -18.29 -4.44 -0.50
C THR A 191 -17.37 -3.26 -0.16
N LEU A 192 -16.87 -3.28 1.07
CA LEU A 192 -15.98 -2.25 1.60
C LEU A 192 -14.67 -2.14 0.81
N LEU A 193 -14.07 -3.28 0.45
CA LEU A 193 -12.80 -3.34 -0.26
C LEU A 193 -12.90 -2.68 -1.63
N VAL A 194 -14.03 -2.86 -2.32
CA VAL A 194 -14.29 -2.16 -3.58
C VAL A 194 -14.30 -0.65 -3.38
N GLN A 195 -14.90 -0.16 -2.30
CA GLN A 195 -14.89 1.27 -1.96
C GLN A 195 -13.49 1.78 -1.65
N LEU A 196 -12.73 1.04 -0.85
CA LEU A 196 -11.35 1.35 -0.52
C LEU A 196 -10.50 1.48 -1.79
N TYR A 197 -10.56 0.47 -2.68
CA TYR A 197 -9.82 0.48 -3.93
C TYR A 197 -10.27 1.57 -4.88
N ALA A 198 -11.59 1.80 -5.02
CA ALA A 198 -12.09 2.84 -5.89
C ALA A 198 -11.65 4.24 -5.44
N VAL A 199 -11.69 4.51 -4.12
CA VAL A 199 -11.23 5.78 -3.55
C VAL A 199 -9.72 5.93 -3.73
N PHE A 200 -8.92 4.88 -3.50
CA PHE A 200 -7.47 4.93 -3.75
C PHE A 200 -7.13 5.12 -5.23
N ASN A 201 -7.89 4.50 -6.13
CA ASN A 201 -7.72 4.69 -7.56
C ASN A 201 -8.12 6.11 -7.98
N ALA A 202 -9.19 6.68 -7.41
CA ALA A 202 -9.56 8.07 -7.66
C ALA A 202 -8.46 9.02 -7.18
N MET A 203 -7.95 8.83 -5.96
CA MET A 203 -6.82 9.61 -5.44
C MET A 203 -5.61 9.50 -6.37
N ARG A 204 -5.28 8.30 -6.84
CA ARG A 204 -4.05 8.10 -7.63
C ARG A 204 -4.18 8.50 -9.10
N PHE A 205 -5.31 8.24 -9.73
CA PHE A 205 -5.43 8.29 -11.19
C PHE A 205 -6.38 9.37 -11.69
N SER A 206 -7.25 9.93 -10.83
CA SER A 206 -8.16 10.98 -11.30
C SER A 206 -7.42 12.27 -11.67
N GLU A 207 -7.95 12.94 -12.70
CA GLU A 207 -7.59 14.31 -13.02
C GLU A 207 -8.19 15.31 -12.03
N ASP A 208 -9.27 14.95 -11.32
CA ASP A 208 -9.88 15.78 -10.30
C ASP A 208 -9.65 15.17 -8.91
N PRO A 209 -8.83 15.77 -8.03
CA PRO A 209 -8.63 15.30 -6.65
C PRO A 209 -9.93 15.06 -5.87
N ARG A 210 -11.02 15.75 -6.25
CA ARG A 210 -12.30 15.69 -5.54
C ARG A 210 -13.11 14.45 -5.87
N ASP A 211 -12.73 13.66 -6.86
CA ASP A 211 -13.46 12.44 -7.19
C ASP A 211 -13.45 11.40 -6.06
N ALA A 212 -12.35 11.34 -5.30
CA ALA A 212 -12.27 10.53 -4.08
C ALA A 212 -13.36 10.93 -3.06
N GLU A 213 -13.57 12.22 -2.84
CA GLU A 213 -14.62 12.71 -1.94
C GLU A 213 -16.02 12.51 -2.49
N ARG A 214 -16.21 12.64 -3.80
CA ARG A 214 -17.51 12.35 -4.44
C ARG A 214 -17.88 10.87 -4.26
N LEU A 215 -16.92 9.95 -4.36
CA LEU A 215 -17.12 8.53 -4.05
C LEU A 215 -17.54 8.34 -2.59
N LEU A 216 -16.83 8.98 -1.65
CA LEU A 216 -17.13 8.89 -0.21
C LEU A 216 -18.49 9.50 0.15
N ALA A 217 -18.83 10.66 -0.42
CA ALA A 217 -20.07 11.38 -0.14
C ALA A 217 -21.31 10.57 -0.55
N ARG A 218 -21.22 9.79 -1.63
CA ARG A 218 -22.31 8.90 -2.10
C ARG A 218 -22.60 7.74 -1.16
N ARG A 219 -21.72 7.44 -0.21
CA ARG A 219 -21.92 6.42 0.83
C ARG A 219 -22.74 6.93 2.02
N ARG A 220 -22.66 8.23 2.33
CA ARG A 220 -23.28 8.81 3.54
C ARG A 220 -24.80 8.53 3.52
N GLY A 221 -25.31 7.95 4.61
CA GLY A 221 -26.75 7.68 4.81
C GLY A 221 -27.24 6.26 4.51
N ARG A 222 -26.36 5.27 4.28
CA ARG A 222 -26.76 3.85 4.24
C ARG A 222 -26.39 3.12 5.53
N PRO A 223 -27.30 2.30 6.11
CA PRO A 223 -26.99 1.49 7.28
C PRO A 223 -25.94 0.41 6.96
N ALA A 224 -25.06 0.14 7.92
CA ALA A 224 -23.91 -0.76 7.78
C ALA A 224 -24.29 -2.24 7.49
N ASN A 225 -25.52 -2.64 7.77
CA ASN A 225 -26.03 -4.00 7.60
C ASN A 225 -26.27 -4.45 6.16
N ALA A 226 -26.05 -3.59 5.15
CA ALA A 226 -26.24 -3.93 3.74
C ALA A 226 -25.00 -4.57 3.07
N THR A 227 -23.95 -4.86 3.83
CA THR A 227 -22.63 -5.26 3.29
C THR A 227 -22.46 -6.76 3.05
N GLY A 228 -23.41 -7.60 3.48
CA GLY A 228 -23.34 -9.06 3.33
C GLY A 228 -22.21 -9.72 4.13
N LEU A 229 -21.52 -8.95 4.98
CA LEU A 229 -20.55 -9.45 5.94
C LEU A 229 -21.28 -10.07 7.15
N PRO A 230 -20.66 -11.03 7.85
CA PRO A 230 -21.18 -11.58 9.10
C PRO A 230 -21.57 -10.47 10.10
N GLU A 231 -22.64 -10.67 10.89
CA GLU A 231 -23.17 -9.66 11.84
C GLU A 231 -22.13 -9.17 12.87
N ASP A 232 -21.08 -9.96 13.11
CA ASP A 232 -19.96 -9.67 14.02
C ASP A 232 -18.82 -8.85 13.37
N VAL A 233 -18.80 -8.73 12.04
CA VAL A 233 -17.84 -7.90 11.31
C VAL A 233 -18.43 -6.50 11.15
N VAL A 234 -18.41 -5.76 12.24
CA VAL A 234 -18.78 -4.34 12.27
C VAL A 234 -17.65 -3.53 11.64
N ILE A 235 -17.51 -3.59 10.30
CA ILE A 235 -16.70 -2.58 9.60
C ILE A 235 -17.58 -1.33 9.47
N ASP A 236 -17.69 -0.70 10.64
CA ASP A 236 -18.49 0.45 11.00
C ASP A 236 -18.09 1.66 10.13
N GLU A 237 -18.81 2.76 10.28
CA GLU A 237 -18.64 4.03 9.55
C GLU A 237 -17.22 4.65 9.60
N ASP A 238 -16.24 3.99 10.23
CA ASP A 238 -14.89 4.46 10.49
C ASP A 238 -13.97 4.41 9.26
N LEU A 239 -13.95 3.33 8.46
CA LEU A 239 -13.07 3.29 7.28
C LEU A 239 -13.32 4.43 6.27
N PRO A 240 -14.58 4.80 5.91
CA PRO A 240 -14.78 5.95 5.06
C PRO A 240 -14.32 7.28 5.70
N LEU A 241 -14.25 7.38 7.04
CA LEU A 241 -13.63 8.54 7.72
C LEU A 241 -12.11 8.54 7.54
N VAL A 242 -11.45 7.38 7.67
CA VAL A 242 -10.00 7.24 7.38
C VAL A 242 -9.71 7.68 5.94
N LEU A 243 -10.54 7.24 4.99
CA LEU A 243 -10.42 7.63 3.59
C LEU A 243 -10.70 9.11 3.34
N GLU A 244 -11.62 9.72 4.09
CA GLU A 244 -11.88 11.16 4.05
C GLU A 244 -10.64 11.94 4.50
N VAL A 245 -9.98 11.50 5.58
CA VAL A 245 -8.73 12.13 6.03
C VAL A 245 -7.62 11.95 5.00
N PHE A 246 -7.45 10.76 4.43
CA PHE A 246 -6.49 10.56 3.34
C PHE A 246 -6.76 11.49 2.16
N SER A 247 -8.02 11.69 1.77
CA SER A 247 -8.37 12.60 0.67
C SER A 247 -8.00 14.05 0.99
N LYS A 248 -8.22 14.48 2.23
CA LYS A 248 -7.87 15.82 2.70
C LYS A 248 -6.35 16.03 2.74
N LEU A 249 -5.59 15.07 3.26
CA LEU A 249 -4.12 15.10 3.24
C LEU A 249 -3.60 15.20 1.81
N PHE A 250 -4.16 14.39 0.93
CA PHE A 250 -3.79 14.35 -0.47
C PHE A 250 -4.03 15.70 -1.18
N ARG A 251 -5.01 16.48 -0.73
CA ARG A 251 -5.30 17.82 -1.24
C ARG A 251 -4.56 18.96 -0.53
N GLY A 252 -3.73 18.64 0.46
CA GLY A 252 -3.08 19.65 1.29
C GLY A 252 -4.07 20.40 2.20
N ARG A 253 -5.21 19.79 2.56
CA ARG A 253 -6.24 20.35 3.47
C ARG A 253 -5.90 20.02 4.94
N HIS A 254 -4.68 20.33 5.35
CA HIS A 254 -4.13 20.01 6.66
C HIS A 254 -4.94 20.63 7.82
N ASP A 255 -5.52 21.81 7.64
CA ASP A 255 -6.35 22.49 8.63
C ASP A 255 -7.62 21.69 8.95
N GLU A 256 -8.25 21.10 7.92
CA GLU A 256 -9.41 20.22 8.10
C GLU A 256 -9.03 18.91 8.80
N VAL A 257 -7.83 18.39 8.54
CA VAL A 257 -7.30 17.21 9.23
C VAL A 257 -6.99 17.53 10.70
N ARG A 258 -6.42 18.71 11.01
CA ARG A 258 -6.24 19.13 12.40
C ARG A 258 -7.57 19.31 13.13
N ALA A 259 -8.55 19.92 12.47
CA ALA A 259 -9.90 20.05 13.02
C ALA A 259 -10.53 18.67 13.28
N PHE A 260 -10.29 17.70 12.38
CA PHE A 260 -10.69 16.31 12.59
C PHE A 260 -10.03 15.71 13.85
N LEU A 261 -8.70 15.82 13.97
CA LEU A 261 -7.91 15.30 15.10
C LEU A 261 -8.27 15.95 16.45
N ALA A 262 -8.68 17.22 16.42
CA ALA A 262 -9.06 17.98 17.62
C ALA A 262 -10.51 17.73 18.06
N ASP A 263 -11.37 17.18 17.20
CA ASP A 263 -12.79 16.97 17.49
C ASP A 263 -12.98 15.81 18.47
N ALA A 264 -13.10 16.16 19.75
CA ALA A 264 -13.28 15.20 20.83
C ALA A 264 -14.58 14.41 20.80
N THR A 265 -15.54 14.83 19.99
CA THR A 265 -16.87 14.21 19.93
C THR A 265 -16.94 13.06 18.93
N ARG A 266 -15.92 12.89 18.07
CA ARG A 266 -15.88 11.82 17.08
C ARG A 266 -15.34 10.52 17.67
N ARG A 267 -16.15 9.47 17.52
CA ARG A 267 -15.91 8.03 17.75
C ARG A 267 -14.47 7.72 18.20
N ARG A 268 -14.27 7.72 19.52
CA ARG A 268 -12.98 7.50 20.19
C ARG A 268 -12.82 6.04 20.59
N THR A 269 -12.71 5.16 19.62
CA THR A 269 -12.26 3.79 19.91
C THR A 269 -10.74 3.80 20.09
N PRO A 270 -10.16 2.81 20.80
CA PRO A 270 -8.70 2.73 20.92
C PRO A 270 -7.97 2.61 19.58
N THR A 271 -8.63 2.12 18.52
CA THR A 271 -8.08 2.13 17.16
C THR A 271 -7.90 3.55 16.62
N TRP A 272 -8.89 4.43 16.81
CA TRP A 272 -8.78 5.83 16.42
C TRP A 272 -7.64 6.54 17.15
N ASP A 273 -7.46 6.28 18.45
CA ASP A 273 -6.37 6.92 19.21
C ASP A 273 -4.99 6.51 18.71
N VAL A 274 -4.77 5.24 18.33
CA VAL A 274 -3.51 4.82 17.71
C VAL A 274 -3.37 5.39 16.29
N TRP A 275 -4.45 5.40 15.52
CA TRP A 275 -4.41 5.92 14.15
C TRP A 275 -4.11 7.42 14.11
N ASP A 276 -4.72 8.22 15.00
CA ASP A 276 -4.43 9.65 15.20
C ASP A 276 -2.96 9.84 15.55
N ALA A 277 -2.44 9.05 16.49
CA ALA A 277 -1.05 9.11 16.92
C ALA A 277 -0.08 8.80 15.78
N GLU A 278 -0.34 7.76 14.98
CA GLU A 278 0.48 7.44 13.81
C GLU A 278 0.42 8.56 12.75
N LEU A 279 -0.77 9.11 12.49
CA LEU A 279 -0.92 10.21 11.54
C LEU A 279 -0.13 11.44 11.98
N VAL A 280 -0.25 11.84 13.25
CA VAL A 280 0.53 12.95 13.82
C VAL A 280 2.03 12.65 13.75
N ALA A 281 2.43 11.42 14.07
CA ALA A 281 3.81 10.98 14.06
C ALA A 281 4.46 10.95 12.67
N THR A 282 3.68 11.04 11.57
CA THR A 282 4.24 11.21 10.22
C THR A 282 4.90 12.58 10.03
N GLY A 283 4.49 13.61 10.79
CA GLY A 283 4.90 14.99 10.60
C GLY A 283 4.29 15.68 9.37
N LEU A 284 3.41 15.02 8.61
CA LEU A 284 2.77 15.59 7.42
C LEU A 284 1.79 16.72 7.77
N VAL A 285 1.10 16.57 8.91
CA VAL A 285 0.19 17.58 9.45
C VAL A 285 0.92 18.31 10.57
N PRO A 286 1.27 19.60 10.41
CA PRO A 286 1.89 20.37 11.48
C PRO A 286 0.93 20.44 12.68
N VAL A 287 1.32 19.95 13.85
CA VAL A 287 0.52 20.06 15.07
C VAL A 287 1.22 20.95 16.08
N ASP A 288 0.44 21.67 16.89
CA ASP A 288 1.00 22.40 18.03
C ASP A 288 1.29 21.45 19.21
N SER A 289 2.03 21.95 20.19
CA SER A 289 2.43 21.17 21.37
C SER A 289 1.23 20.70 22.21
N ALA A 290 0.11 21.42 22.16
CA ALA A 290 -1.08 21.09 22.95
C ALA A 290 -1.81 19.88 22.34
N LEU A 291 -2.06 19.90 21.02
CA LEU A 291 -2.64 18.76 20.31
C LEU A 291 -1.71 17.55 20.38
N LEU A 292 -0.39 17.75 20.23
CA LEU A 292 0.60 16.69 20.37
C LEU A 292 0.54 16.00 21.75
N ALA A 293 0.47 16.78 22.83
CA ALA A 293 0.34 16.25 24.18
C ALA A 293 -1.00 15.53 24.39
N GLN A 294 -2.09 16.06 23.85
CA GLN A 294 -3.42 15.45 23.93
C GLN A 294 -3.47 14.10 23.21
N VAL A 295 -2.86 13.99 22.02
CA VAL A 295 -2.80 12.73 21.26
C VAL A 295 -1.92 11.71 21.98
N LEU A 296 -0.77 12.14 22.52
CA LEU A 296 0.13 11.30 23.31
C LEU A 296 -0.60 10.69 24.53
N GLU A 297 -1.30 11.51 25.32
CA GLU A 297 -2.04 11.04 26.50
C GLU A 297 -3.09 9.97 26.13
N ARG A 298 -3.82 10.18 25.02
CA ARG A 298 -4.82 9.21 24.56
C ARG A 298 -4.19 7.89 24.15
N VAL A 299 -3.16 7.93 23.32
CA VAL A 299 -2.53 6.69 22.82
C VAL A 299 -1.78 5.93 23.92
N GLU A 300 -1.24 6.60 24.92
CA GLU A 300 -0.66 5.95 26.11
C GLU A 300 -1.71 5.16 26.92
N ALA A 301 -2.95 5.66 26.96
CA ALA A 301 -4.06 5.01 27.66
C ALA A 301 -4.68 3.83 26.90
N VAL A 302 -4.29 3.59 25.64
CA VAL A 302 -4.84 2.51 24.82
C VAL A 302 -4.45 1.14 25.38
N ASP A 303 -5.46 0.34 25.73
CA ASP A 303 -5.31 -1.09 25.99
C ASP A 303 -5.22 -1.88 24.67
N PRO A 304 -4.15 -2.68 24.45
CA PRO A 304 -3.98 -3.42 23.21
C PRO A 304 -5.06 -4.47 22.92
N VAL A 305 -5.70 -5.03 23.95
CA VAL A 305 -6.78 -6.03 23.76
C VAL A 305 -8.05 -5.34 23.28
N GLU A 306 -8.41 -4.22 23.90
CA GLU A 306 -9.58 -3.43 23.49
C GLU A 306 -9.40 -2.83 22.09
N ARG A 307 -8.17 -2.44 21.73
CA ARG A 307 -7.85 -2.01 20.36
C ARG A 307 -8.19 -3.08 19.33
N LEU A 308 -7.83 -4.34 19.56
CA LEU A 308 -8.15 -5.40 18.60
C LEU A 308 -9.66 -5.54 18.37
N ARG A 309 -10.48 -5.31 19.41
CA ARG A 309 -11.94 -5.37 19.29
C ARG A 309 -12.54 -4.24 18.46
N THR A 310 -11.79 -3.15 18.26
CA THR A 310 -12.27 -1.94 17.60
C THR A 310 -11.50 -1.65 16.31
N LYS A 311 -10.74 -2.62 15.79
CA LYS A 311 -9.89 -2.44 14.61
C LYS A 311 -10.73 -2.24 13.34
N PHE A 312 -10.31 -1.34 12.46
CA PHE A 312 -11.04 -1.02 11.22
C PHE A 312 -11.00 -2.14 10.19
N GLU A 313 -9.92 -2.93 10.21
CA GLU A 313 -9.70 -4.00 9.28
C GLU A 313 -10.06 -5.37 9.88
N PRO A 314 -10.42 -6.36 9.03
CA PRO A 314 -10.59 -7.73 9.48
C PRO A 314 -9.39 -8.20 10.30
N LEU A 315 -9.66 -8.77 11.48
CA LEU A 315 -8.64 -9.29 12.36
C LEU A 315 -7.97 -10.49 11.68
N HIS A 316 -6.83 -10.25 11.03
CA HIS A 316 -5.97 -11.35 10.61
C HIS A 316 -5.58 -12.18 11.85
N ASP A 317 -5.59 -13.50 11.78
CA ASP A 317 -5.38 -14.39 12.95
C ASP A 317 -4.03 -14.15 13.65
N ILE A 318 -3.12 -13.48 12.94
CA ILE A 318 -1.79 -13.12 13.40
C ILE A 318 -1.74 -11.75 14.12
N PHE A 319 -2.82 -10.96 14.10
CA PHE A 319 -2.94 -9.74 14.92
C PHE A 319 -3.22 -10.12 16.38
N THR A 320 -2.15 -10.14 17.16
CA THR A 320 -2.19 -10.43 18.60
C THR A 320 -2.16 -9.15 19.43
N PRO A 321 -2.51 -9.20 20.72
CA PRO A 321 -2.35 -8.05 21.61
C PRO A 321 -0.91 -7.52 21.66
N ALA A 322 0.09 -8.39 21.43
CA ALA A 322 1.49 -7.99 21.37
C ALA A 322 1.80 -7.11 20.14
N VAL A 323 1.16 -7.38 19.00
CA VAL A 323 1.26 -6.53 17.80
C VAL A 323 0.56 -5.19 18.02
N ALA A 324 -0.65 -5.22 18.59
CA ALA A 324 -1.37 -4.01 18.94
C ALA A 324 -0.58 -3.13 19.94
N ALA A 325 0.13 -3.76 20.88
CA ALA A 325 1.03 -3.07 21.80
C ALA A 325 2.26 -2.48 21.09
N LEU A 326 2.90 -3.25 20.18
CA LEU A 326 4.02 -2.78 19.37
C LEU A 326 3.65 -1.50 18.61
N GLU A 327 2.53 -1.52 17.88
CA GLU A 327 2.09 -0.37 17.09
C GLU A 327 1.80 0.86 17.96
N ARG A 328 1.10 0.68 19.08
CA ARG A 328 0.85 1.76 20.04
C ARG A 328 2.17 2.35 20.56
N ASP A 329 3.10 1.49 20.97
CA ASP A 329 4.38 1.89 21.56
C ASP A 329 5.29 2.61 20.55
N VAL A 330 5.26 2.21 19.27
CA VAL A 330 5.97 2.94 18.20
C VAL A 330 5.39 4.36 18.07
N ALA A 331 4.07 4.50 18.02
CA ALA A 331 3.42 5.81 17.94
C ALA A 331 3.77 6.68 19.16
N VAL A 332 3.62 6.16 20.38
CA VAL A 332 4.00 6.84 21.64
C VAL A 332 5.44 7.34 21.58
N ALA A 333 6.39 6.47 21.22
CA ALA A 333 7.81 6.83 21.20
C ALA A 333 8.13 7.92 20.16
N LYS A 334 7.50 7.90 18.98
CA LYS A 334 7.65 8.98 17.99
C LYS A 334 7.12 10.31 18.51
N LEU A 335 5.94 10.32 19.12
CA LEU A 335 5.36 11.55 19.70
C LEU A 335 6.22 12.10 20.84
N LEU A 336 6.77 11.23 21.70
CA LEU A 336 7.75 11.62 22.72
C LEU A 336 9.00 12.26 22.09
N GLY A 337 9.53 11.67 21.01
CA GLY A 337 10.64 12.23 20.24
C GLY A 337 10.32 13.62 19.67
N MET A 338 9.12 13.82 19.13
CA MET A 338 8.65 15.11 18.62
C MET A 338 8.52 16.17 19.73
N GLN A 339 8.29 15.76 20.98
CA GLN A 339 8.33 16.64 22.16
C GLN A 339 9.75 16.86 22.72
N GLY A 340 10.78 16.27 22.13
CA GLY A 340 12.15 16.31 22.63
C GLY A 340 12.41 15.40 23.84
N ARG A 341 11.46 14.52 24.21
CA ARG A 341 11.57 13.58 25.33
C ARG A 341 12.31 12.31 24.92
N PHE A 342 13.53 12.48 24.41
CA PHE A 342 14.30 11.41 23.77
C PHE A 342 14.65 10.25 24.72
N ASP A 343 14.93 10.51 25.98
CA ASP A 343 15.28 9.44 26.94
C ASP A 343 14.14 8.42 27.11
N GLU A 344 12.90 8.92 27.19
CA GLU A 344 11.70 8.10 27.31
C GLU A 344 11.40 7.36 26.00
N ALA A 345 11.52 8.05 24.86
CA ALA A 345 11.35 7.44 23.55
C ALA A 345 12.37 6.29 23.30
N TRP A 346 13.63 6.51 23.66
CA TRP A 346 14.68 5.49 23.56
C TRP A 346 14.47 4.33 24.54
N ALA A 347 13.86 4.57 25.70
CA ALA A 347 13.50 3.48 26.61
C ALA A 347 12.44 2.55 26.00
N ILE A 348 11.43 3.11 25.32
CA ILE A 348 10.43 2.33 24.59
C ILE A 348 11.11 1.59 23.43
N GLN A 349 11.94 2.27 22.63
CA GLN A 349 12.65 1.65 21.51
C GLN A 349 13.46 0.42 21.94
N ARG A 350 14.22 0.51 23.04
CA ARG A 350 14.98 -0.62 23.59
C ARG A 350 14.09 -1.78 24.03
N ARG A 351 12.93 -1.48 24.63
CA ARG A 351 11.94 -2.50 24.99
C ARG A 351 11.39 -3.21 23.75
N LEU A 352 11.08 -2.46 22.69
CA LEU A 352 10.60 -3.03 21.43
C LEU A 352 11.66 -3.93 20.77
N ALA A 353 12.92 -3.49 20.74
CA ALA A 353 14.03 -4.29 20.22
C ALA A 353 14.26 -5.60 21.01
N ALA A 354 13.86 -5.64 22.29
CA ALA A 354 13.96 -6.82 23.15
C ALA A 354 12.75 -7.76 23.07
N LEU A 355 11.70 -7.42 22.31
CA LEU A 355 10.55 -8.30 22.14
C LEU A 355 10.96 -9.60 21.42
N PRO A 356 10.27 -10.72 21.70
CA PRO A 356 10.40 -11.92 20.87
C PRO A 356 9.94 -11.61 19.44
N GLN A 357 10.49 -12.36 18.47
CA GLN A 357 10.01 -12.26 17.09
C GLN A 357 8.56 -12.72 16.99
N PHE A 358 7.80 -12.05 16.12
CA PHE A 358 6.43 -12.42 15.82
C PHE A 358 6.44 -13.57 14.80
N THR A 359 5.76 -14.67 15.13
CA THR A 359 5.56 -15.78 14.20
C THR A 359 4.95 -15.25 12.89
N ALA A 360 5.46 -15.73 11.75
CA ALA A 360 5.07 -15.31 10.39
C ALA A 360 5.51 -13.90 9.96
N TRP A 361 6.09 -13.09 10.83
CA TRP A 361 6.43 -11.69 10.58
C TRP A 361 7.90 -11.42 10.92
N GLU A 362 8.79 -12.07 10.19
CA GLU A 362 10.19 -12.24 10.60
C GLU A 362 10.93 -10.94 10.90
N SER A 363 10.75 -9.91 10.09
CA SER A 363 11.42 -8.63 10.32
C SER A 363 10.54 -7.58 10.99
N LEU A 364 9.25 -7.84 11.28
CA LEU A 364 8.34 -6.77 11.74
C LEU A 364 8.88 -6.07 12.98
N ARG A 365 9.31 -6.84 13.99
CA ARG A 365 9.88 -6.28 15.22
C ARG A 365 11.11 -5.44 14.92
N ASP A 366 12.06 -6.01 14.16
CA ASP A 366 13.34 -5.35 13.86
C ASP A 366 13.16 -4.10 13.03
N ASP A 367 12.29 -4.15 12.02
CA ASP A 367 11.97 -3.03 11.16
C ASP A 367 11.21 -1.94 11.92
N ALA A 368 10.29 -2.30 12.82
CA ALA A 368 9.60 -1.34 13.67
C ALA A 368 10.55 -0.67 14.67
N ALA A 369 11.38 -1.45 15.37
CA ALA A 369 12.34 -0.92 16.35
C ALA A 369 13.47 -0.13 15.68
N GLY A 370 13.94 -0.56 14.52
CA GLY A 370 14.95 0.12 13.71
C GLY A 370 14.38 1.38 13.05
N GLY A 371 13.18 1.31 12.47
CA GLY A 371 12.49 2.48 11.92
C GLY A 371 12.22 3.55 12.98
N LEU A 372 11.83 3.15 14.21
CA LEU A 372 11.72 4.06 15.33
C LEU A 372 13.07 4.68 15.71
N ALA A 373 14.13 3.86 15.84
CA ALA A 373 15.47 4.36 16.15
C ALA A 373 15.95 5.39 15.11
N ALA A 374 15.72 5.13 13.82
CA ALA A 374 16.03 6.06 12.75
C ALA A 374 15.27 7.38 12.88
N GLU A 375 13.97 7.34 13.16
CA GLU A 375 13.17 8.56 13.33
C GLU A 375 13.63 9.35 14.56
N LEU A 376 14.01 8.69 15.66
CA LEU A 376 14.57 9.38 16.84
C LEU A 376 15.92 10.03 16.55
N HIS A 377 16.79 9.39 15.77
CA HIS A 377 18.03 10.00 15.30
C HIS A 377 17.76 11.20 14.40
N TYR A 378 16.80 11.08 13.47
CA TYR A 378 16.40 12.17 12.58
C TYR A 378 15.87 13.37 13.37
N LEU A 379 14.94 13.15 14.32
CA LEU A 379 14.40 14.20 15.19
C LEU A 379 15.46 14.85 16.09
N ALA A 380 16.52 14.12 16.44
CA ALA A 380 17.67 14.65 17.18
C ALA A 380 18.70 15.38 16.29
N GLY A 381 18.50 15.42 14.97
CA GLY A 381 19.40 16.04 13.99
C GLY A 381 20.57 15.17 13.53
N ASP A 382 20.62 13.90 13.92
CA ASP A 382 21.65 12.94 13.50
C ASP A 382 21.22 12.17 12.24
N HIS A 383 21.18 12.90 11.12
CA HIS A 383 20.67 12.41 9.83
C HIS A 383 21.51 11.23 9.29
N GLN A 384 22.84 11.27 9.49
CA GLN A 384 23.72 10.19 9.03
C GLN A 384 23.41 8.89 9.77
N ARG A 385 23.25 8.96 11.10
CA ARG A 385 22.92 7.77 11.89
C ARG A 385 21.54 7.24 11.58
N ALA A 386 20.57 8.14 11.35
CA ALA A 386 19.24 7.75 10.89
C ALA A 386 19.32 6.98 9.57
N LEU A 387 20.07 7.48 8.59
CA LEU A 387 20.25 6.83 7.29
C LEU A 387 20.92 5.45 7.40
N ASP A 388 21.97 5.32 8.23
CA ASP A 388 22.66 4.05 8.44
C ASP A 388 21.70 2.97 8.98
N VAL A 389 20.82 3.34 9.92
CA VAL A 389 19.80 2.43 10.44
C VAL A 389 18.77 2.08 9.36
N LEU A 390 18.27 3.07 8.60
CA LEU A 390 17.28 2.86 7.54
C LEU A 390 17.79 1.94 6.40
N ARG A 391 19.09 1.97 6.10
CA ARG A 391 19.72 1.07 5.12
C ARG A 391 19.76 -0.39 5.58
N GLY A 392 19.70 -0.64 6.89
CA GLY A 392 19.69 -1.97 7.49
C GLY A 392 18.31 -2.62 7.61
N LEU A 393 17.23 -1.90 7.32
CA LEU A 393 15.87 -2.44 7.39
C LEU A 393 15.62 -3.48 6.29
N GLN A 394 14.88 -4.53 6.62
CA GLN A 394 14.73 -5.71 5.78
C GLN A 394 13.42 -5.73 4.99
N TYR A 395 12.34 -5.23 5.59
CA TYR A 395 10.98 -5.25 5.04
C TYR A 395 10.48 -6.66 4.67
N GLN A 396 10.98 -7.69 5.37
CA GLN A 396 10.58 -9.09 5.27
C GLN A 396 9.32 -9.36 6.11
N VAL A 397 8.23 -8.71 5.71
CA VAL A 397 6.89 -8.88 6.27
C VAL A 397 5.90 -9.27 5.17
N PRO A 398 4.88 -10.09 5.47
CA PRO A 398 3.84 -10.41 4.50
C PRO A 398 3.15 -9.15 3.96
N THR A 399 2.60 -9.23 2.75
CA THR A 399 1.85 -8.10 2.18
C THR A 399 0.62 -7.75 2.98
N THR A 400 -0.06 -8.75 3.54
CA THR A 400 -1.20 -8.56 4.46
C THR A 400 -0.80 -7.76 5.69
N ALA A 401 0.38 -8.03 6.27
CA ALA A 401 0.92 -7.20 7.35
C ALA A 401 1.14 -5.76 6.88
N GLY A 402 1.81 -5.56 5.74
CA GLY A 402 2.04 -4.24 5.13
C GLY A 402 0.77 -3.42 4.86
N ALA A 403 -0.32 -4.09 4.50
CA ALA A 403 -1.60 -3.45 4.23
C ALA A 403 -2.39 -3.09 5.51
N LEU A 404 -2.17 -3.82 6.61
CA LEU A 404 -3.00 -3.81 7.82
C LEU A 404 -2.30 -3.26 9.07
N ALA A 405 -0.97 -3.09 9.03
CA ALA A 405 -0.18 -2.54 10.10
C ALA A 405 0.43 -1.20 9.66
N ILE A 406 0.13 -0.15 10.42
CA ILE A 406 0.51 1.23 10.07
C ILE A 406 2.03 1.42 10.18
N THR A 407 2.66 0.64 11.06
CA THR A 407 4.10 0.68 11.37
C THR A 407 5.02 0.05 10.31
N THR A 408 4.46 -0.47 9.21
CA THR A 408 5.15 -1.36 8.25
C THR A 408 6.21 -0.70 7.35
N GLY A 409 6.57 0.56 7.64
CA GLY A 409 7.77 1.19 7.11
C GLY A 409 7.55 2.09 5.90
N ALA A 410 6.32 2.46 5.53
CA ALA A 410 6.09 3.50 4.52
C ALA A 410 6.78 4.81 4.89
N HIS A 411 6.60 5.27 6.14
CA HIS A 411 7.28 6.44 6.68
C HIS A 411 8.81 6.28 6.69
N ALA A 412 9.32 5.14 7.14
CA ALA A 412 10.76 4.84 7.15
C ALA A 412 11.37 4.85 5.74
N ARG A 413 10.66 4.29 4.74
CA ARG A 413 11.09 4.31 3.33
C ARG A 413 11.08 5.70 2.75
N PHE A 414 10.03 6.48 3.03
CA PHE A 414 9.96 7.89 2.62
C PHE A 414 11.12 8.69 3.22
N ARG A 415 11.35 8.54 4.53
CA ARG A 415 12.47 9.18 5.25
C ARG A 415 13.83 8.76 4.68
N ARG A 416 13.99 7.48 4.33
CA ARG A 416 15.20 7.01 3.66
C ARG A 416 15.38 7.69 2.31
N ALA A 417 14.32 7.81 1.51
CA ALA A 417 14.40 8.49 0.21
C ALA A 417 14.85 9.96 0.35
N GLU A 418 14.34 10.67 1.37
CA GLU A 418 14.78 12.03 1.69
C GLU A 418 16.27 12.09 2.04
N LEU A 419 16.72 11.24 2.96
CA LEU A 419 18.11 11.22 3.43
C LEU A 419 19.10 10.75 2.35
N GLU A 420 18.73 9.78 1.51
CA GLU A 420 19.55 9.35 0.36
C GLU A 420 19.72 10.51 -0.64
N LEU A 421 18.66 11.31 -0.86
CA LEU A 421 18.74 12.51 -1.71
C LEU A 421 19.63 13.59 -1.07
N GLU A 422 19.54 13.82 0.24
CA GLU A 422 20.38 14.78 0.98
C GLU A 422 21.87 14.46 0.89
N VAL A 423 22.24 13.18 0.99
CA VAL A 423 23.65 12.74 0.89
C VAL A 423 24.16 12.61 -0.55
N GLY A 424 23.32 12.91 -1.55
CA GLY A 424 23.70 12.95 -2.95
C GLY A 424 23.60 11.61 -3.69
N ASP A 425 22.73 10.69 -3.27
CA ASP A 425 22.38 9.46 -4.00
C ASP A 425 20.96 9.56 -4.62
N PRO A 426 20.79 10.34 -5.70
CA PRO A 426 19.48 10.55 -6.32
C PRO A 426 18.93 9.28 -6.98
N GLU A 427 19.76 8.30 -7.31
CA GLU A 427 19.31 7.05 -7.93
C GLU A 427 18.61 6.13 -6.91
N VAL A 428 19.18 6.00 -5.71
CA VAL A 428 18.51 5.27 -4.62
C VAL A 428 17.25 6.01 -4.20
N ALA A 429 17.31 7.33 -4.03
CA ALA A 429 16.16 8.15 -3.69
C ALA A 429 15.02 7.99 -4.71
N LEU A 430 15.33 8.06 -6.01
CA LEU A 430 14.36 7.86 -7.10
C LEU A 430 13.60 6.55 -6.92
N ARG A 431 14.32 5.42 -6.79
CA ARG A 431 13.68 4.11 -6.69
C ARG A 431 12.84 3.95 -5.43
N LEU A 432 13.24 4.58 -4.33
CA LEU A 432 12.46 4.56 -3.08
C LEU A 432 11.19 5.41 -3.20
N TYR A 433 11.27 6.60 -3.79
CA TYR A 433 10.08 7.43 -4.04
C TYR A 433 9.13 6.77 -5.04
N GLU A 434 9.62 6.15 -6.11
CA GLU A 434 8.82 5.29 -6.98
C GLU A 434 8.20 4.14 -6.15
N GLY A 435 8.97 3.52 -5.26
CA GLY A 435 8.49 2.56 -4.28
C GLY A 435 7.39 3.05 -3.33
N ILE A 436 7.14 4.36 -3.22
CA ILE A 436 6.01 4.95 -2.49
C ILE A 436 4.82 5.21 -3.43
N VAL A 437 5.09 5.75 -4.61
CA VAL A 437 4.07 6.10 -5.60
C VAL A 437 3.39 4.85 -6.17
N PHE A 438 4.12 3.75 -6.35
CA PHE A 438 3.69 2.56 -7.09
C PHE A 438 2.85 1.53 -6.30
N PRO A 439 3.13 1.16 -5.04
CA PRO A 439 2.38 0.07 -4.38
C PRO A 439 0.96 0.46 -3.96
N PHE A 440 0.15 -0.57 -3.69
CA PHE A 440 -1.24 -0.50 -3.24
C PHE A 440 -1.38 -0.49 -1.71
N GLU A 441 -0.29 -0.28 -0.99
CA GLU A 441 -0.31 -0.17 0.47
C GLU A 441 -1.06 1.11 0.87
N PRO A 442 -2.10 1.03 1.72
CA PRO A 442 -2.84 2.20 2.17
C PRO A 442 -1.94 3.27 2.82
N THR A 443 -0.94 2.83 3.59
CA THR A 443 -0.04 3.69 4.35
C THR A 443 0.92 4.49 3.47
N THR A 444 1.26 4.02 2.27
CA THR A 444 2.08 4.82 1.34
C THR A 444 1.30 5.97 0.72
N LYS A 445 -0.04 5.93 0.75
CA LYS A 445 -0.91 7.01 0.24
C LYS A 445 -0.76 8.30 1.04
N LEU A 446 -0.38 8.21 2.31
CA LEU A 446 -0.06 9.36 3.15
C LEU A 446 1.06 10.22 2.54
N PHE A 447 2.06 9.58 1.93
CA PHE A 447 3.26 10.25 1.41
C PHE A 447 3.22 10.49 -0.10
N LEU A 448 2.09 10.19 -0.76
CA LEU A 448 2.03 10.12 -2.21
C LEU A 448 2.27 11.48 -2.88
N VAL A 449 1.69 12.57 -2.36
CA VAL A 449 1.90 13.91 -2.94
C VAL A 449 3.28 14.45 -2.59
N ASP A 450 3.72 14.26 -1.36
CA ASP A 450 5.06 14.68 -0.93
C ASP A 450 6.19 13.98 -1.69
N ALA A 451 5.95 12.79 -2.26
CA ALA A 451 6.90 12.11 -3.14
C ALA A 451 7.00 12.73 -4.55
N TYR A 452 5.95 13.39 -5.05
CA TYR A 452 5.93 13.90 -6.44
C TYR A 452 6.92 15.04 -6.68
N GLU A 453 7.05 15.99 -5.77
CA GLU A 453 8.02 17.07 -5.92
C GLU A 453 9.47 16.57 -6.01
N PRO A 454 10.00 15.75 -5.07
CA PRO A 454 11.34 15.20 -5.18
C PRO A 454 11.55 14.37 -6.44
N LEU A 455 10.57 13.55 -6.85
CA LEU A 455 10.63 12.84 -8.13
C LEU A 455 10.81 13.81 -9.30
N GLY A 456 9.97 14.84 -9.39
CA GLY A 456 10.10 15.86 -10.44
C GLY A 456 11.49 16.52 -10.45
N ARG A 457 12.05 16.83 -9.27
CA ARG A 457 13.41 17.39 -9.13
C ARG A 457 14.49 16.44 -9.61
N ILE A 458 14.42 15.16 -9.26
CA ILE A 458 15.41 14.16 -9.67
C ILE A 458 15.37 13.99 -11.20
N HIS A 459 14.17 13.90 -11.79
CA HIS A 459 14.02 13.80 -13.24
C HIS A 459 14.49 15.07 -13.97
N GLU A 460 14.17 16.26 -13.44
CA GLU A 460 14.63 17.54 -14.00
C GLU A 460 16.18 17.59 -14.02
N ALA A 461 16.82 17.25 -12.89
CA ALA A 461 18.27 17.22 -12.77
C ALA A 461 18.93 16.22 -13.73
N ALA A 462 18.24 15.11 -14.02
CA ALA A 462 18.69 14.10 -14.98
C ALA A 462 18.38 14.45 -16.45
N GLY A 463 17.80 15.62 -16.73
CA GLY A 463 17.40 16.04 -18.09
C GLY A 463 16.17 15.31 -18.65
N ARG A 464 15.47 14.53 -17.82
CA ARG A 464 14.23 13.80 -18.16
C ARG A 464 13.01 14.74 -18.02
N VAL A 465 12.92 15.70 -18.93
CA VAL A 465 11.98 16.84 -18.85
C VAL A 465 10.53 16.37 -18.81
N SER A 466 10.15 15.37 -19.62
CA SER A 466 8.77 14.93 -19.71
C SER A 466 8.28 14.26 -18.41
N GLU A 467 9.11 13.45 -17.79
CA GLU A 467 8.86 12.81 -16.50
C GLU A 467 8.87 13.83 -15.36
N ALA A 468 9.78 14.81 -15.40
CA ALA A 468 9.78 15.92 -14.45
C ALA A 468 8.46 16.69 -14.47
N MET A 469 8.00 17.05 -15.68
CA MET A 469 6.70 17.71 -15.89
C MET A 469 5.54 16.84 -15.41
N TYR A 470 5.57 15.52 -15.65
CA TYR A 470 4.53 14.60 -15.18
C TYR A 470 4.35 14.66 -13.65
N TYR A 471 5.43 14.60 -12.89
CA TYR A 471 5.36 14.62 -11.43
C TYR A 471 5.01 16.00 -10.88
N TYR A 472 5.58 17.08 -11.42
CA TYR A 472 5.24 18.44 -11.00
C TYR A 472 3.78 18.79 -11.28
N ASP A 473 3.26 18.40 -12.44
CA ASP A 473 1.86 18.65 -12.78
C ASP A 473 0.90 17.96 -11.81
N ARG A 474 1.19 16.71 -11.41
CA ARG A 474 0.42 16.01 -10.37
C ARG A 474 0.50 16.71 -9.02
N PHE A 475 1.68 17.12 -8.59
CA PHE A 475 1.86 17.85 -7.33
C PHE A 475 1.01 19.13 -7.31
N VAL A 476 1.14 19.98 -8.33
CA VAL A 476 0.39 21.25 -8.44
C VAL A 476 -1.11 21.00 -8.47
N ARG A 477 -1.54 19.99 -9.24
CA ARG A 477 -2.95 19.63 -9.39
C ARG A 477 -3.58 19.17 -8.08
N TYR A 478 -2.92 18.28 -7.34
CA TYR A 478 -3.47 17.77 -6.09
C TYR A 478 -3.52 18.85 -5.02
N TRP A 479 -2.57 19.78 -5.01
CA TRP A 479 -2.56 20.92 -4.09
C TRP A 479 -3.22 22.18 -4.65
N ALA A 480 -4.04 22.07 -5.70
CA ALA A 480 -4.72 23.21 -6.31
C ALA A 480 -5.52 24.04 -5.30
N ASP A 481 -6.04 23.40 -4.24
CA ASP A 481 -6.78 24.04 -3.16
C ASP A 481 -6.20 23.75 -1.76
N ALA A 482 -4.89 23.52 -1.70
CA ALA A 482 -4.15 23.34 -0.45
C ALA A 482 -4.28 24.57 0.47
N ASP A 483 -4.12 24.34 1.77
CA ASP A 483 -4.20 25.40 2.77
C ASP A 483 -3.09 26.45 2.62
N ALA A 484 -3.33 27.65 3.13
CA ALA A 484 -2.47 28.82 2.93
C ALA A 484 -0.97 28.57 3.22
N PRO A 485 -0.56 27.83 4.27
CA PRO A 485 0.85 27.54 4.52
C PRO A 485 1.54 26.70 3.44
N LEU A 486 0.79 25.93 2.66
CA LEU A 486 1.32 25.05 1.60
C LEU A 486 1.34 25.74 0.22
N VAL A 487 0.59 26.81 0.04
CA VAL A 487 0.51 27.57 -1.22
C VAL A 487 1.90 28.01 -1.74
N PRO A 488 2.82 28.56 -0.93
CA PRO A 488 4.14 28.96 -1.42
C PRO A 488 4.95 27.78 -2.01
N ARG A 489 4.86 26.60 -1.39
CA ARG A 489 5.52 25.38 -1.87
C ARG A 489 4.91 24.93 -3.21
N ARG A 490 3.59 24.97 -3.33
CA ARG A 490 2.88 24.69 -4.59
C ARG A 490 3.30 25.65 -5.71
N GLU A 491 3.26 26.96 -5.46
CA GLU A 491 3.60 27.99 -6.44
C GLU A 491 5.07 27.87 -6.90
N ALA A 492 5.98 27.49 -6.01
CA ALA A 492 7.38 27.22 -6.39
C ALA A 492 7.49 26.06 -7.40
N VAL A 493 6.73 24.99 -7.21
CA VAL A 493 6.70 23.85 -8.14
C VAL A 493 5.98 24.21 -9.45
N GLU A 494 4.90 24.98 -9.38
CA GLU A 494 4.17 25.49 -10.55
C GLU A 494 5.06 26.37 -11.44
N ASN A 495 5.79 27.30 -10.85
CA ASN A 495 6.75 28.15 -11.58
C ASN A 495 7.84 27.32 -12.28
N ARG A 496 8.32 26.24 -11.65
CA ARG A 496 9.26 25.29 -12.27
C ARG A 496 8.64 24.54 -13.44
N LEU A 497 7.42 24.05 -13.27
CA LEU A 497 6.66 23.37 -14.32
C LEU A 497 6.45 24.27 -15.55
N ASP A 498 6.07 25.53 -15.33
CA ASP A 498 5.87 26.50 -16.41
C ASP A 498 7.17 26.87 -17.12
N ALA A 499 8.28 26.98 -16.37
CA ALA A 499 9.60 27.17 -16.97
C ALA A 499 10.01 25.98 -17.87
N LEU A 500 9.73 24.74 -17.46
CA LEU A 500 9.97 23.55 -18.29
C LEU A 500 9.09 23.54 -19.54
N ARG A 501 7.80 23.87 -19.42
CA ARG A 501 6.87 24.02 -20.56
C ARG A 501 7.34 25.06 -21.56
N ALA A 502 7.80 26.21 -21.08
CA ALA A 502 8.32 27.28 -21.93
C ALA A 502 9.57 26.84 -22.71
N ARG A 503 10.50 26.14 -22.05
CA ARG A 503 11.71 25.58 -22.70
C ARG A 503 11.35 24.52 -23.74
N ALA A 504 10.42 23.62 -23.43
CA ALA A 504 9.97 22.57 -24.35
C ALA A 504 9.28 23.16 -25.59
N GLY A 505 8.40 24.15 -25.40
CA GLY A 505 7.69 24.82 -26.51
C GLY A 505 8.57 25.66 -27.43
N GLN A 506 9.74 26.11 -26.96
CA GLN A 506 10.74 26.78 -27.80
C GLN A 506 11.61 25.80 -28.60
N GLY A 507 11.65 24.53 -28.21
CA GLY A 507 12.51 23.49 -28.79
C GLY A 507 11.83 22.54 -29.78
N SER A 508 10.50 22.38 -29.75
CA SER A 508 9.80 21.43 -30.62
C SER A 508 8.51 21.99 -31.21
N GLY A 509 8.46 22.08 -32.55
CA GLY A 509 7.20 22.21 -33.31
C GLY A 509 6.29 20.98 -33.21
N ASP A 510 6.71 19.93 -32.49
CA ASP A 510 5.93 18.76 -32.14
C ASP A 510 5.48 18.82 -30.67
N ARG A 511 4.17 18.67 -30.46
CA ARG A 511 3.55 18.63 -29.13
C ARG A 511 3.97 17.37 -28.38
N PRO A 512 4.48 17.46 -27.14
CA PRO A 512 4.64 16.29 -26.29
C PRO A 512 3.28 15.96 -25.66
N GLY A 513 2.56 15.01 -26.25
CA GLY A 513 1.31 14.47 -25.71
C GLY A 513 1.53 13.13 -25.01
N ARG A 514 1.25 13.07 -23.69
CA ARG A 514 0.98 11.88 -22.84
C ARG A 514 1.85 10.59 -22.94
N GLN A 515 2.78 10.47 -23.88
CA GLN A 515 3.63 9.28 -24.09
C GLN A 515 4.84 9.20 -23.14
N ALA A 516 5.01 10.14 -22.21
CA ALA A 516 6.21 10.25 -21.36
C ALA A 516 6.45 9.08 -20.39
N LEU A 517 5.47 8.19 -20.18
CA LEU A 517 5.65 6.94 -19.44
C LEU A 517 5.47 5.69 -20.31
N ALA A 518 5.12 5.88 -21.59
CA ALA A 518 5.14 4.80 -22.55
C ALA A 518 6.58 4.58 -23.00
N VAL A 519 7.32 3.83 -22.19
CA VAL A 519 8.53 3.13 -22.64
C VAL A 519 8.10 2.25 -23.81
N ASP A 520 8.32 2.75 -25.02
CA ASP A 520 8.34 2.07 -26.32
C ASP A 520 7.55 0.74 -26.37
N GLU A 521 6.23 0.87 -26.61
CA GLU A 521 5.29 -0.25 -26.87
C GLU A 521 5.73 -1.15 -28.04
N ALA A 522 6.70 -0.70 -28.86
CA ALA A 522 7.13 -1.38 -30.07
C ALA A 522 8.42 -2.23 -29.92
N THR A 523 9.12 -2.15 -28.78
CA THR A 523 10.41 -2.86 -28.58
C THR A 523 10.36 -3.89 -27.44
N ARG A 524 9.17 -4.29 -26.99
CA ARG A 524 8.94 -5.38 -26.04
C ARG A 524 7.74 -6.21 -26.48
#